data_AF-A0A927U087-F1
#
_entry.id   AF-A0A927U087-F1
#
_cell.length_a   1.000
_cell.length_b   1.000
_cell.length_c   1.000
_cell.angle_alpha   90.00
_cell.angle_beta   90.00
_cell.angle_gamma   90.00
#
_symmetry.space_group_name_H-M   'P 1'
#
loop_
_entity.id
_entity.type
_entity.pdbx_description
1 polymer ?
#
loop_
_entity_poly.entity_id
_entity_poly.type
_entity_poly.pdbx_seq_one_letter_code
_entity_poly.pdbx_strand_id
1 'polypeptide(L)'
;MEKKQSNNSYIHLIGVIVLFLLIGFMYLNYLRYKPIDLNEFVTIQLDGIEGYATLDVSFDYDSFKEKYEDEIVFKNDSSSSLSVIEDGIHLEKVYDTSNGEGYSNGDSVTYSWKIDDVVNSKIKNSFVYKNIDYKVEGLQEVEAFDPFEKIEVTFSGIEPDGKATLVNNYTKTDKAYNLTYVLDKKDGLSNGDTVVVSIEYNDAEDVVAAFSTDYGVAPSSLTKEFKVVDLSSGVIDSSQISLNSLRNAISQGEDQIRSDEANGTGEWEVQSVKRINTYLCTEKYGDERSVILVYKITGRFTDSETGDSATFDFYRPILYKDLVLENDGTVSFDYQNYETCTDNYMAEVELGDYNRTFYVTGFDTETNLYKKFVESKLADYSIERIED
;
A
#
# COMPACT_ATOMS: atom_id res chain seq x y z
N MET A 1 -32.94 -1.00 -102.94
CA MET A 1 -32.44 -0.51 -101.64
C MET A 1 -32.97 -1.44 -100.57
N GLU A 2 -32.20 -2.47 -100.19
CA GLU A 2 -32.58 -3.42 -99.14
C GLU A 2 -32.39 -2.79 -97.76
N LYS A 3 -33.45 -2.82 -96.94
CA LYS A 3 -33.41 -2.42 -95.54
C LYS A 3 -32.71 -3.51 -94.72
N LYS A 4 -31.54 -3.19 -94.18
CA LYS A 4 -30.83 -3.98 -93.18
C LYS A 4 -31.63 -3.93 -91.86
N GLN A 5 -32.48 -4.93 -91.64
CA GLN A 5 -33.23 -5.11 -90.39
C GLN A 5 -32.21 -5.47 -89.28
N SER A 6 -32.08 -4.62 -88.26
CA SER A 6 -31.00 -4.73 -87.27
C SER A 6 -31.18 -5.94 -86.35
N ASN A 7 -30.10 -6.72 -86.17
CA ASN A 7 -29.99 -7.89 -85.29
C ASN A 7 -30.22 -7.60 -83.79
N ASN A 8 -30.49 -6.36 -83.38
CA ASN A 8 -30.66 -5.98 -81.98
C ASN A 8 -31.88 -6.66 -81.32
N SER A 9 -32.98 -6.90 -82.05
CA SER A 9 -34.17 -7.55 -81.48
C SER A 9 -33.94 -9.02 -81.11
N TYR A 10 -33.08 -9.74 -81.83
CA TYR A 10 -32.73 -11.13 -81.54
C TYR A 10 -31.71 -11.25 -80.39
N ILE A 11 -30.79 -10.29 -80.28
CA ILE A 11 -29.81 -10.23 -79.19
C ILE A 11 -30.52 -9.93 -77.86
N HIS A 12 -31.50 -9.02 -77.85
CA HIS A 12 -32.34 -8.76 -76.66
C HIS A 12 -33.19 -9.97 -76.28
N LEU A 13 -33.77 -10.70 -77.24
CA LEU A 13 -34.58 -11.90 -76.98
C LEU A 13 -33.75 -13.07 -76.43
N ILE A 14 -32.55 -13.31 -76.98
CA ILE A 14 -31.62 -14.33 -76.49
C ILE A 14 -31.14 -13.98 -75.09
N GLY A 15 -30.84 -12.70 -74.82
CA GLY A 15 -30.46 -12.23 -73.48
C GLY A 15 -31.55 -12.50 -72.43
N VAL A 16 -32.82 -12.28 -72.78
CA VAL A 16 -33.96 -12.55 -71.89
C VAL A 16 -34.16 -14.05 -71.64
N ILE A 17 -34.02 -14.89 -72.66
CA ILE A 17 -34.14 -16.37 -72.51
C ILE A 17 -33.02 -16.93 -71.65
N VAL A 18 -31.78 -16.47 -71.87
CA VAL A 18 -30.62 -16.87 -71.04
C VAL A 18 -30.84 -16.42 -69.59
N LEU A 19 -31.38 -15.22 -69.37
CA LEU A 19 -31.72 -14.75 -68.03
C LEU A 19 -32.79 -15.63 -67.36
N PHE A 20 -33.87 -15.99 -68.06
CA PHE A 20 -34.89 -16.90 -67.51
C PHE A 20 -34.36 -18.32 -67.24
N LEU A 21 -33.46 -18.84 -68.08
CA LEU A 21 -32.79 -20.12 -67.83
C LEU A 21 -31.84 -20.04 -66.63
N LEU A 22 -31.12 -18.93 -66.45
CA LEU A 22 -30.28 -18.69 -65.28
C LEU A 22 -31.12 -18.56 -64.01
N ILE A 23 -32.23 -17.83 -64.05
CA ILE A 23 -33.18 -17.72 -62.94
C ILE A 23 -33.81 -19.08 -62.64
N GLY A 24 -34.21 -19.83 -63.67
CA GLY A 24 -34.75 -21.19 -63.53
C GLY A 24 -33.74 -22.18 -62.96
N PHE A 25 -32.47 -22.10 -63.37
CA PHE A 25 -31.39 -22.92 -62.85
C PHE A 25 -31.02 -22.53 -61.41
N MET A 26 -30.97 -21.24 -61.08
CA MET A 26 -30.84 -20.76 -59.70
C MET A 26 -32.00 -21.24 -58.84
N TYR A 27 -33.23 -21.19 -59.35
CA TYR A 27 -34.43 -21.66 -58.65
C TYR A 27 -34.42 -23.18 -58.43
N LEU A 28 -33.99 -23.96 -59.43
CA LEU A 28 -33.80 -25.40 -59.30
C LEU A 28 -32.69 -25.75 -58.30
N ASN A 29 -31.60 -24.97 -58.25
CA ASN A 29 -30.56 -25.14 -57.24
C ASN A 29 -31.04 -24.73 -55.85
N TYR A 30 -31.84 -23.68 -55.71
CA TYR A 30 -32.46 -23.28 -54.44
C TYR A 30 -33.40 -24.36 -53.89
N LEU A 31 -34.17 -25.02 -54.77
CA LEU A 31 -35.02 -26.16 -54.39
C LEU A 31 -34.21 -27.41 -54.00
N ARG A 32 -32.97 -27.54 -54.49
CA ARG A 32 -32.11 -28.70 -54.27
C ARG A 32 -31.12 -28.53 -53.11
N TYR A 33 -30.65 -27.31 -52.88
CA TYR A 33 -29.66 -26.92 -51.87
C TYR A 33 -30.21 -25.71 -51.13
N LYS A 34 -31.13 -25.95 -50.21
CA LYS A 34 -31.75 -24.88 -49.43
C LYS A 34 -30.66 -24.07 -48.71
N PRO A 35 -30.76 -22.73 -48.70
CA PRO A 35 -29.85 -21.91 -47.92
C PRO A 35 -30.00 -22.17 -46.42
N ILE A 36 -28.88 -22.18 -45.70
CA ILE A 36 -28.80 -22.42 -44.27
C ILE A 36 -28.60 -21.07 -43.57
N ASP A 37 -29.53 -20.66 -42.71
CA ASP A 37 -29.40 -19.45 -41.90
C ASP A 37 -28.60 -19.75 -40.63
N LEU A 38 -27.56 -18.98 -40.35
CA LEU A 38 -26.74 -19.16 -39.16
C LEU A 38 -27.16 -18.26 -37.99
N ASN A 39 -27.77 -17.11 -38.25
CA ASN A 39 -28.04 -16.11 -37.21
C ASN A 39 -29.11 -16.56 -36.21
N GLU A 40 -30.00 -17.47 -36.60
CA GLU A 40 -31.10 -17.97 -35.75
C GLU A 40 -30.62 -18.74 -34.51
N PHE A 41 -29.38 -19.25 -34.54
CA PHE A 41 -28.84 -20.08 -33.46
C PHE A 41 -27.80 -19.34 -32.60
N VAL A 42 -27.69 -18.03 -32.76
CA VAL A 42 -26.77 -17.24 -31.94
C VAL A 42 -27.50 -16.72 -30.71
N THR A 43 -26.94 -17.02 -29.55
CA THR A 43 -27.37 -16.46 -28.28
C THR A 43 -26.31 -15.49 -27.78
N ILE A 44 -26.74 -14.29 -27.39
CA ILE A 44 -25.92 -13.32 -26.68
C ILE A 44 -26.44 -13.23 -25.26
N GLN A 45 -25.58 -13.52 -24.28
CA GLN A 45 -25.87 -13.38 -22.86
C GLN A 45 -25.04 -12.23 -22.30
N LEU A 46 -25.72 -11.32 -21.62
CA LEU A 46 -25.12 -10.20 -20.93
C LEU A 46 -25.25 -10.46 -19.43
N ASP A 47 -24.12 -10.44 -18.71
CA ASP A 47 -24.07 -10.70 -17.27
C ASP A 47 -23.19 -9.66 -16.56
N GLY A 48 -23.60 -9.23 -15.37
CA GLY A 48 -22.91 -8.21 -14.57
C GLY A 48 -23.65 -6.86 -14.51
N ILE A 49 -22.90 -5.81 -14.18
CA ILE A 49 -23.41 -4.47 -13.89
C ILE A 49 -22.78 -3.41 -14.81
N GLU A 50 -23.31 -2.19 -14.77
CA GLU A 50 -22.77 -1.05 -15.51
C GLU A 50 -21.25 -0.90 -15.32
N GLY A 51 -20.48 -0.95 -16.41
CA GLY A 51 -19.02 -0.77 -16.41
C GLY A 51 -18.21 -2.06 -16.23
N TYR A 52 -18.84 -3.14 -15.75
CA TYR A 52 -18.17 -4.40 -15.41
C TYR A 52 -18.90 -5.62 -15.97
N ALA A 53 -19.80 -5.42 -16.93
CA ALA A 53 -20.53 -6.51 -17.53
C ALA A 53 -19.67 -7.30 -18.52
N THR A 54 -19.96 -8.59 -18.65
CA THR A 54 -19.39 -9.48 -19.64
C THR A 54 -20.45 -9.88 -20.66
N LEU A 55 -19.99 -10.17 -21.88
CA LEU A 55 -20.86 -10.54 -22.99
C LEU A 55 -20.38 -11.88 -23.55
N ASP A 56 -21.19 -12.91 -23.34
CA ASP A 56 -20.97 -14.24 -23.89
C ASP A 56 -21.77 -14.40 -25.18
N VAL A 57 -21.10 -14.84 -26.25
CA VAL A 57 -21.75 -15.15 -27.53
C VAL A 57 -21.51 -16.61 -27.85
N SER A 58 -22.61 -17.35 -27.95
CA SER A 58 -22.59 -18.77 -28.23
C SER A 58 -23.42 -19.10 -29.48
N PHE A 59 -22.98 -20.13 -30.19
CA PHE A 59 -23.73 -20.74 -31.28
C PHE A 59 -24.32 -22.06 -30.81
N ASP A 60 -25.65 -22.16 -30.80
CA ASP A 60 -26.37 -23.37 -30.42
C ASP A 60 -26.30 -24.39 -31.57
N TYR A 61 -25.20 -25.15 -31.56
CA TYR A 61 -24.95 -26.16 -32.57
C TYR A 61 -25.94 -27.32 -32.52
N ASP A 62 -26.49 -27.64 -31.34
CA ASP A 62 -27.47 -28.71 -31.18
C ASP A 62 -28.78 -28.36 -31.87
N SER A 63 -29.31 -27.14 -31.63
CA SER A 63 -30.49 -26.64 -32.33
C SER A 63 -30.25 -26.46 -33.83
N PHE A 64 -29.05 -26.00 -34.21
CA PHE A 64 -28.64 -25.92 -35.62
C PHE A 64 -28.72 -27.29 -36.30
N LYS A 65 -28.13 -28.30 -35.66
CA LYS A 65 -28.08 -29.66 -36.17
C LYS A 65 -29.48 -30.26 -36.27
N GLU A 66 -30.29 -30.18 -35.23
CA GLU A 66 -31.67 -30.70 -35.24
C GLU A 66 -32.49 -30.13 -36.40
N LYS A 67 -32.30 -28.84 -36.71
CA LYS A 67 -33.03 -28.18 -37.80
C LYS A 67 -32.51 -28.51 -39.20
N TYR A 68 -31.19 -28.65 -39.37
CA TYR A 68 -30.56 -28.69 -40.70
C TYR A 68 -29.87 -30.00 -41.05
N GLU A 69 -29.76 -30.99 -40.15
CA GLU A 69 -29.02 -32.23 -40.42
C GLU A 69 -29.51 -32.98 -41.66
N ASP A 70 -30.83 -33.03 -41.86
CA ASP A 70 -31.46 -33.67 -43.02
C ASP A 70 -31.42 -32.82 -44.30
N GLU A 71 -31.21 -31.50 -44.17
CA GLU A 71 -31.19 -30.56 -45.30
C GLU A 71 -29.77 -30.31 -45.86
N ILE A 72 -28.73 -30.71 -45.12
CA ILE A 72 -27.34 -30.53 -45.50
C ILE A 72 -26.94 -31.55 -46.58
N VAL A 73 -26.44 -31.04 -47.70
CA VAL A 73 -26.01 -31.83 -48.84
C VAL A 73 -24.50 -31.70 -49.03
N PHE A 74 -23.79 -32.81 -48.88
CA PHE A 74 -22.34 -32.87 -49.07
C PHE A 74 -21.92 -33.02 -50.54
N LYS A 75 -20.71 -32.55 -50.88
CA LYS A 75 -20.17 -32.52 -52.25
C LYS A 75 -19.88 -33.91 -52.85
N ASN A 76 -19.42 -34.89 -52.06
CA ASN A 76 -19.34 -36.36 -52.26
C ASN A 76 -18.29 -36.93 -51.27
N ASP A 77 -18.15 -38.24 -51.05
CA ASP A 77 -18.97 -39.16 -50.25
C ASP A 77 -17.99 -40.25 -49.72
N SER A 78 -17.65 -40.21 -48.42
CA SER A 78 -17.02 -41.31 -47.64
C SER A 78 -16.54 -40.86 -46.24
N SER A 79 -16.43 -39.56 -45.96
CA SER A 79 -16.01 -39.06 -44.63
C SER A 79 -16.59 -37.70 -44.24
N SER A 80 -17.67 -37.26 -44.89
CA SER A 80 -18.29 -35.97 -44.58
C SER A 80 -19.13 -36.08 -43.31
N SER A 81 -18.69 -35.40 -42.27
CA SER A 81 -19.34 -35.30 -40.96
C SER A 81 -19.85 -33.88 -40.76
N LEU A 82 -20.96 -33.73 -40.04
CA LEU A 82 -21.47 -32.41 -39.60
C LEU A 82 -20.44 -31.68 -38.74
N SER A 83 -19.52 -32.39 -38.09
CA SER A 83 -18.42 -31.78 -37.32
C SER A 83 -17.56 -30.79 -38.13
N VAL A 84 -17.54 -30.87 -39.47
CA VAL A 84 -16.86 -29.82 -40.27
C VAL A 84 -17.50 -28.44 -40.10
N ILE A 85 -18.80 -28.37 -39.82
CA ILE A 85 -19.54 -27.13 -39.58
C ILE A 85 -19.20 -26.62 -38.17
N GLU A 86 -19.27 -27.51 -37.18
CA GLU A 86 -18.90 -27.23 -35.79
C GLU A 86 -17.48 -26.65 -35.68
N ASP A 87 -16.53 -27.29 -36.38
CA ASP A 87 -15.11 -26.92 -36.33
C ASP A 87 -14.77 -25.70 -37.21
N GLY A 88 -15.62 -25.35 -38.18
CA GLY A 88 -15.25 -24.44 -39.27
C GLY A 88 -16.13 -23.20 -39.42
N ILE A 89 -17.10 -23.01 -38.53
CA ILE A 89 -17.91 -21.79 -38.48
C ILE A 89 -17.67 -21.10 -37.14
N HIS A 90 -17.25 -19.85 -37.20
CA HIS A 90 -16.93 -19.06 -36.02
C HIS A 90 -17.56 -17.66 -36.10
N LEU A 91 -17.86 -17.10 -34.93
CA LEU A 91 -18.15 -15.68 -34.78
C LEU A 91 -16.87 -14.97 -34.36
N GLU A 92 -16.44 -14.00 -35.16
CA GLU A 92 -15.32 -13.13 -34.83
C GLU A 92 -15.86 -11.74 -34.43
N LYS A 93 -15.36 -11.21 -33.31
CA LYS A 93 -15.63 -9.84 -32.90
C LYS A 93 -14.87 -8.89 -33.83
N VAL A 94 -15.58 -8.03 -34.56
CA VAL A 94 -14.99 -7.10 -35.56
C VAL A 94 -15.10 -5.64 -35.17
N TYR A 95 -15.96 -5.32 -34.19
CA TYR A 95 -16.14 -3.97 -33.65
C TYR A 95 -16.57 -4.06 -32.19
N ASP A 96 -16.03 -3.19 -31.34
CA ASP A 96 -16.27 -3.15 -29.90
C ASP A 96 -16.00 -1.72 -29.40
N THR A 97 -16.98 -1.12 -28.72
CA THR A 97 -16.83 0.23 -28.14
C THR A 97 -16.51 0.24 -26.66
N SER A 98 -16.44 -0.93 -26.01
CA SER A 98 -16.12 -1.02 -24.59
C SER A 98 -14.73 -0.42 -24.30
N ASN A 99 -14.52 -0.02 -23.05
CA ASN A 99 -13.24 0.53 -22.58
C ASN A 99 -12.17 -0.56 -22.34
N GLY A 100 -12.52 -1.84 -22.47
CA GLY A 100 -11.66 -2.99 -22.21
C GLY A 100 -11.69 -3.52 -20.78
N GLU A 101 -12.37 -2.85 -19.85
CA GLU A 101 -12.56 -3.28 -18.46
C GLU A 101 -13.90 -4.00 -18.26
N GLY A 102 -14.92 -3.62 -19.04
CA GLY A 102 -16.24 -4.25 -19.07
C GLY A 102 -17.19 -3.51 -20.00
N TYR A 103 -18.41 -4.05 -20.18
CA TYR A 103 -19.44 -3.39 -20.98
C TYR A 103 -20.32 -2.45 -20.13
N SER A 104 -20.73 -1.34 -20.73
CA SER A 104 -21.60 -0.31 -20.17
C SER A 104 -22.86 -0.13 -21.01
N ASN A 105 -23.94 0.39 -20.43
CA ASN A 105 -25.15 0.71 -21.19
C ASN A 105 -24.82 1.72 -22.30
N GLY A 106 -25.17 1.38 -23.53
CA GLY A 106 -24.86 2.17 -24.72
C GLY A 106 -23.66 1.67 -25.53
N ASP A 107 -22.84 0.78 -24.98
CA ASP A 107 -21.79 0.12 -25.74
C ASP A 107 -22.36 -0.71 -26.89
N SER A 108 -21.58 -0.86 -27.94
CA SER A 108 -21.94 -1.58 -29.15
C SER A 108 -20.85 -2.57 -29.54
N VAL A 109 -21.26 -3.79 -29.85
CA VAL A 109 -20.39 -4.85 -30.31
C VAL A 109 -20.95 -5.44 -31.62
N THR A 110 -20.08 -5.69 -32.59
CA THR A 110 -20.44 -6.36 -33.83
C THR A 110 -19.66 -7.65 -33.99
N TYR A 111 -20.38 -8.74 -34.23
CA TYR A 111 -19.81 -10.03 -34.61
C TYR A 111 -20.05 -10.32 -36.09
N SER A 112 -19.01 -10.80 -36.77
CA SER A 112 -19.07 -11.28 -38.14
C SER A 112 -18.79 -12.77 -38.20
N TRP A 113 -19.48 -13.46 -39.10
CA TRP A 113 -19.22 -14.86 -39.36
C TRP A 113 -17.93 -15.04 -40.15
N LYS A 114 -17.10 -15.95 -39.68
CA LYS A 114 -15.99 -16.52 -40.42
C LYS A 114 -16.29 -17.97 -40.70
N ILE A 115 -16.33 -18.31 -41.98
CA ILE A 115 -16.57 -19.67 -42.46
C ILE A 115 -15.29 -20.14 -43.14
N ASP A 116 -14.70 -21.18 -42.59
CA ASP A 116 -13.49 -21.77 -43.14
C ASP A 116 -13.74 -22.35 -44.53
N ASP A 117 -12.72 -22.25 -45.39
CA ASP A 117 -12.78 -22.75 -46.76
C ASP A 117 -13.13 -24.25 -46.81
N VAL A 118 -12.75 -25.01 -45.78
CA VAL A 118 -13.07 -26.44 -45.66
C VAL A 118 -14.58 -26.69 -45.64
N VAL A 119 -15.36 -25.85 -44.95
CA VAL A 119 -16.82 -25.95 -44.89
C VAL A 119 -17.41 -25.77 -46.29
N ASN A 120 -17.00 -24.69 -46.97
CA ASN A 120 -17.43 -24.37 -48.33
C ASN A 120 -17.00 -25.43 -49.36
N SER A 121 -15.86 -26.10 -49.13
CA SER A 121 -15.38 -27.18 -50.00
C SER A 121 -16.19 -28.48 -49.87
N LYS A 122 -16.80 -28.72 -48.71
CA LYS A 122 -17.52 -29.98 -48.41
C LYS A 122 -19.03 -29.87 -48.53
N ILE A 123 -19.61 -28.68 -48.38
CA ILE A 123 -21.07 -28.46 -48.37
C ILE A 123 -21.53 -27.82 -49.69
N LYS A 124 -22.67 -28.30 -50.22
CA LYS A 124 -23.32 -27.73 -51.42
C LYS A 124 -24.29 -26.60 -51.10
N ASN A 125 -24.89 -26.61 -49.91
CA ASN A 125 -25.75 -25.53 -49.43
C ASN A 125 -24.96 -24.22 -49.31
N SER A 126 -25.64 -23.10 -49.57
CA SER A 126 -25.12 -21.78 -49.28
C SER A 126 -25.48 -21.38 -47.85
N PHE A 127 -24.54 -20.81 -47.11
CA PHE A 127 -24.82 -20.18 -45.83
C PHE A 127 -25.31 -18.75 -46.04
N VAL A 128 -26.39 -18.38 -45.38
CA VAL A 128 -26.94 -17.02 -45.35
C VAL A 128 -26.78 -16.51 -43.93
N TYR A 129 -26.14 -15.35 -43.82
CA TYR A 129 -25.89 -14.72 -42.54
C TYR A 129 -25.62 -13.24 -42.72
N LYS A 130 -25.84 -12.49 -41.65
CA LYS A 130 -25.49 -11.07 -41.51
C LYS A 130 -24.63 -10.88 -40.27
N ASN A 131 -23.96 -9.74 -40.22
CA ASN A 131 -23.34 -9.26 -39.00
C ASN A 131 -24.38 -9.16 -37.87
N ILE A 132 -23.93 -9.45 -36.66
CA ILE A 132 -24.73 -9.38 -35.46
C ILE A 132 -24.30 -8.13 -34.72
N ASP A 133 -25.10 -7.10 -34.84
CA ASP A 133 -24.92 -5.85 -34.10
C ASP A 133 -25.72 -5.95 -32.79
N TYR A 134 -25.01 -5.88 -31.66
CA TYR A 134 -25.62 -5.90 -30.34
C TYR A 134 -25.29 -4.60 -29.62
N LYS A 135 -26.33 -3.95 -29.11
CA LYS A 135 -26.20 -2.77 -28.25
C LYS A 135 -26.46 -3.18 -26.82
N VAL A 136 -25.51 -2.92 -25.95
CA VAL A 136 -25.57 -3.24 -24.52
C VAL A 136 -26.60 -2.32 -23.88
N GLU A 137 -27.63 -2.90 -23.29
CA GLU A 137 -28.71 -2.19 -22.61
C GLU A 137 -29.24 -3.04 -21.44
N GLY A 138 -29.78 -2.38 -20.42
CA GLY A 138 -30.41 -3.05 -19.28
C GLY A 138 -29.45 -3.48 -18.16
N LEU A 139 -28.19 -3.06 -18.20
CA LEU A 139 -27.28 -3.22 -17.07
C LEU A 139 -27.75 -2.40 -15.88
N GLN A 140 -27.63 -2.97 -14.68
CA GLN A 140 -27.96 -2.27 -13.45
C GLN A 140 -26.86 -1.26 -13.11
N GLU A 141 -27.23 0.00 -12.96
CA GLU A 141 -26.39 1.00 -12.31
C GLU A 141 -26.38 0.76 -10.79
N VAL A 142 -25.20 0.76 -10.19
CA VAL A 142 -25.01 0.63 -8.74
C VAL A 142 -24.42 1.90 -8.15
N GLU A 143 -24.83 2.25 -6.95
CA GLU A 143 -24.29 3.42 -6.25
C GLU A 143 -22.84 3.17 -5.83
N ALA A 144 -21.95 4.13 -6.11
CA ALA A 144 -20.56 4.08 -5.68
C ALA A 144 -20.40 4.60 -4.25
N PHE A 145 -19.51 4.00 -3.46
CA PHE A 145 -19.18 4.44 -2.10
C PHE A 145 -17.66 4.54 -1.89
N ASP A 146 -17.21 5.30 -0.89
CA ASP A 146 -15.80 5.30 -0.45
C ASP A 146 -15.56 4.14 0.52
N PRO A 147 -14.84 3.08 0.12
CA PRO A 147 -14.57 1.96 1.01
C PRO A 147 -13.52 2.27 2.08
N PHE A 148 -12.89 3.44 2.05
CA PHE A 148 -11.89 3.84 3.03
C PHE A 148 -12.39 4.90 4.01
N GLU A 149 -13.69 5.21 4.01
CA GLU A 149 -14.29 6.25 4.88
C GLU A 149 -14.07 5.94 6.37
N LYS A 150 -14.14 4.66 6.76
CA LYS A 150 -13.95 4.19 8.15
C LYS A 150 -12.67 3.36 8.35
N ILE A 151 -11.70 3.53 7.46
CA ILE A 151 -10.38 2.90 7.59
C ILE A 151 -9.39 3.92 8.14
N GLU A 152 -8.78 3.57 9.26
CA GLU A 152 -7.73 4.36 9.89
C GLU A 152 -6.41 3.59 9.81
N VAL A 153 -5.34 4.28 9.43
CA VAL A 153 -3.97 3.76 9.49
C VAL A 153 -3.20 4.63 10.46
N THR A 154 -2.63 4.00 11.49
CA THR A 154 -1.82 4.66 12.52
C THR A 154 -0.39 4.19 12.45
N PHE A 155 0.54 5.09 12.77
CA PHE A 155 1.97 4.83 12.74
C PHE A 155 2.55 4.92 14.15
N SER A 156 3.49 4.04 14.48
CA SER A 156 4.14 4.00 15.80
C SER A 156 5.55 3.44 15.72
N GLY A 157 6.37 3.73 16.73
CA GLY A 157 7.75 3.28 16.80
C GLY A 157 8.74 4.38 16.42
N ILE A 158 10.01 3.97 16.30
CA ILE A 158 11.14 4.85 16.00
C ILE A 158 11.61 4.52 14.58
N GLU A 159 11.74 5.53 13.72
CA GLU A 159 12.28 5.32 12.38
C GLU A 159 13.77 4.90 12.43
N PRO A 160 14.23 4.03 11.50
CA PRO A 160 13.52 3.48 10.34
C PRO A 160 12.70 2.22 10.63
N ASP A 161 12.53 1.82 11.90
CA ASP A 161 11.84 0.58 12.31
C ASP A 161 10.37 0.84 12.69
N GLY A 162 9.76 1.88 12.13
CA GLY A 162 8.36 2.24 12.37
C GLY A 162 7.38 1.18 11.89
N LYS A 163 6.18 1.20 12.45
CA LYS A 163 5.11 0.23 12.20
C LYS A 163 3.80 0.88 11.81
N ALA A 164 3.08 0.26 10.88
CA ALA A 164 1.73 0.64 10.48
C ALA A 164 0.70 -0.32 11.06
N THR A 165 -0.35 0.23 11.67
CA THR A 165 -1.51 -0.53 12.16
C THR A 165 -2.76 -0.03 11.44
N LEU A 166 -3.46 -0.96 10.79
CA LEU A 166 -4.77 -0.70 10.17
C LEU A 166 -5.88 -1.02 11.16
N VAL A 167 -6.80 -0.08 11.33
CA VAL A 167 -8.03 -0.24 12.10
C VAL A 167 -9.21 -0.12 11.15
N ASN A 168 -10.02 -1.18 11.10
CA ASN A 168 -11.28 -1.20 10.36
C ASN A 168 -12.44 -0.87 11.32
N ASN A 169 -13.01 0.33 11.18
CA ASN A 169 -14.11 0.81 12.01
C ASN A 169 -15.50 0.56 11.39
N TYR A 170 -15.59 -0.22 10.31
CA TYR A 170 -16.87 -0.68 9.79
C TYR A 170 -17.55 -1.66 10.73
N THR A 171 -18.87 -1.62 10.75
CA THR A 171 -19.73 -2.52 11.53
C THR A 171 -20.51 -3.44 10.60
N LYS A 172 -21.08 -4.53 11.12
CA LYS A 172 -21.85 -5.50 10.32
C LYS A 172 -23.03 -4.90 9.52
N THR A 173 -23.48 -3.69 9.87
CA THR A 173 -24.54 -2.97 9.13
C THR A 173 -24.00 -2.21 7.92
N ASP A 174 -22.70 -1.94 7.88
CA ASP A 174 -22.02 -1.31 6.76
C ASP A 174 -21.67 -2.36 5.71
N LYS A 175 -21.98 -2.12 4.43
CA LYS A 175 -21.67 -3.07 3.35
C LYS A 175 -20.15 -3.35 3.27
N ALA A 176 -19.35 -2.29 3.42
CA ALA A 176 -17.88 -2.32 3.39
C ALA A 176 -17.23 -3.18 4.49
N TYR A 177 -17.98 -3.64 5.50
CA TYR A 177 -17.51 -4.58 6.51
C TYR A 177 -17.06 -5.92 5.93
N ASN A 178 -17.60 -6.31 4.78
CA ASN A 178 -17.27 -7.59 4.13
C ASN A 178 -16.05 -7.49 3.20
N LEU A 179 -15.43 -6.32 3.08
CA LEU A 179 -14.18 -6.13 2.35
C LEU A 179 -12.99 -6.44 3.26
N THR A 180 -11.97 -7.06 2.68
CA THR A 180 -10.67 -7.29 3.34
C THR A 180 -9.73 -6.16 2.95
N TYR A 181 -9.09 -5.54 3.95
CA TYR A 181 -8.14 -4.44 3.74
C TYR A 181 -6.72 -4.92 4.06
N VAL A 182 -5.81 -4.73 3.11
CA VAL A 182 -4.45 -5.27 3.18
C VAL A 182 -3.44 -4.14 3.03
N LEU A 183 -2.51 -4.04 3.98
CA LEU A 183 -1.36 -3.14 3.90
C LEU A 183 -0.27 -3.81 3.05
N ASP A 184 0.31 -3.07 2.11
CA ASP A 184 1.47 -3.52 1.33
C ASP A 184 2.73 -3.70 2.19
N LYS A 185 2.90 -2.87 3.23
CA LYS A 185 3.98 -2.95 4.22
C LYS A 185 3.50 -2.53 5.61
N LYS A 186 4.08 -3.15 6.64
CA LYS A 186 3.67 -2.99 8.05
C LYS A 186 4.79 -2.61 9.00
N ASP A 187 6.04 -2.81 8.61
CA ASP A 187 7.23 -2.60 9.43
C ASP A 187 8.35 -1.97 8.57
N GLY A 188 9.39 -1.45 9.22
CA GLY A 188 10.54 -0.83 8.53
C GLY A 188 10.19 0.51 7.89
N LEU A 189 9.35 1.31 8.57
CA LEU A 189 8.84 2.58 8.07
C LEU A 189 9.61 3.78 8.63
N SER A 190 9.80 4.79 7.79
CA SER A 190 10.31 6.11 8.16
C SER A 190 9.31 7.22 7.84
N ASN A 191 9.43 8.38 8.50
CA ASN A 191 8.60 9.53 8.18
C ASN A 191 8.79 9.95 6.71
N GLY A 192 7.69 10.21 6.01
CA GLY A 192 7.68 10.53 4.57
C GLY A 192 7.47 9.33 3.65
N ASP A 193 7.58 8.10 4.16
CA ASP A 193 7.18 6.90 3.42
C ASP A 193 5.69 6.93 3.06
N THR A 194 5.31 6.07 2.11
CA THR A 194 3.91 5.87 1.70
C THR A 194 3.54 4.41 1.84
N VAL A 195 2.47 4.12 2.55
CA VAL A 195 1.86 2.79 2.73
C VAL A 195 0.57 2.74 1.93
N VAL A 196 0.31 1.64 1.24
CA VAL A 196 -0.89 1.46 0.41
C VAL A 196 -1.80 0.43 1.08
N VAL A 197 -3.07 0.79 1.25
CA VAL A 197 -4.12 -0.16 1.60
C VAL A 197 -4.81 -0.59 0.32
N SER A 198 -4.80 -1.88 0.02
CA SER A 198 -5.58 -2.51 -1.05
C SER A 198 -6.80 -3.24 -0.50
N ILE A 199 -7.80 -3.41 -1.35
CA ILE A 199 -9.04 -4.12 -1.05
C ILE A 199 -9.03 -5.48 -1.74
N GLU A 200 -9.40 -6.51 -0.99
CA GLU A 200 -9.64 -7.87 -1.48
C GLU A 200 -11.06 -8.31 -1.11
N TYR A 201 -11.65 -9.19 -1.91
CA TYR A 201 -12.98 -9.75 -1.64
C TYR A 201 -13.07 -11.19 -2.14
N ASN A 202 -13.18 -12.17 -1.23
CA ASN A 202 -13.39 -13.59 -1.55
C ASN A 202 -12.51 -14.17 -2.69
N ASP A 203 -11.24 -13.76 -2.77
CA ASP A 203 -10.30 -14.14 -3.83
C ASP A 203 -10.76 -13.80 -5.27
N ALA A 204 -11.70 -12.86 -5.41
CA ALA A 204 -12.22 -12.43 -6.70
C ALA A 204 -11.13 -11.72 -7.53
N GLU A 205 -11.06 -12.06 -8.82
CA GLU A 205 -10.19 -11.38 -9.78
C GLU A 205 -10.67 -9.94 -10.04
N ASP A 206 -11.99 -9.76 -10.15
CA ASP A 206 -12.64 -8.45 -10.20
C ASP A 206 -13.45 -8.21 -8.93
N VAL A 207 -12.82 -7.49 -7.99
CA VAL A 207 -13.43 -7.14 -6.71
C VAL A 207 -14.67 -6.25 -6.88
N VAL A 208 -14.67 -5.33 -7.86
CA VAL A 208 -15.80 -4.40 -8.04
C VAL A 208 -17.02 -5.14 -8.54
N ALA A 209 -16.86 -5.98 -9.56
CA ALA A 209 -17.94 -6.78 -10.12
C ALA A 209 -18.52 -7.76 -9.09
N ALA A 210 -17.66 -8.52 -8.40
CA ALA A 210 -18.07 -9.51 -7.41
C ALA A 210 -18.82 -8.86 -6.23
N PHE A 211 -18.24 -7.80 -5.65
CA PHE A 211 -18.86 -7.12 -4.51
C PHE A 211 -20.18 -6.42 -4.89
N SER A 212 -20.23 -5.84 -6.09
CA SER A 212 -21.43 -5.17 -6.58
C SER A 212 -22.57 -6.15 -6.86
N THR A 213 -22.26 -7.35 -7.33
CA THR A 213 -23.25 -8.43 -7.51
C THR A 213 -23.85 -8.85 -6.17
N ASP A 214 -23.03 -8.98 -5.13
CA ASP A 214 -23.48 -9.45 -3.81
C ASP A 214 -24.21 -8.36 -2.99
N TYR A 215 -23.83 -7.08 -3.12
CA TYR A 215 -24.31 -6.00 -2.25
C TYR A 215 -25.00 -4.82 -2.96
N GLY A 216 -25.04 -4.82 -4.30
CA GLY A 216 -25.69 -3.80 -5.11
C GLY A 216 -25.07 -2.40 -5.03
N VAL A 217 -23.79 -2.31 -4.67
CA VAL A 217 -22.99 -1.06 -4.59
C VAL A 217 -21.56 -1.34 -5.03
N ALA A 218 -20.90 -0.35 -5.61
CA ALA A 218 -19.51 -0.47 -6.07
C ALA A 218 -18.54 0.33 -5.19
N PRO A 219 -17.40 -0.25 -4.76
CA PRO A 219 -16.32 0.56 -4.20
C PRO A 219 -15.78 1.50 -5.27
N SER A 220 -15.63 2.79 -4.93
CA SER A 220 -15.13 3.83 -5.86
C SER A 220 -13.62 3.77 -6.14
N SER A 221 -12.87 3.07 -5.29
CA SER A 221 -11.44 2.78 -5.46
C SER A 221 -11.11 1.46 -4.76
N LEU A 222 -10.13 0.72 -5.27
CA LEU A 222 -9.61 -0.49 -4.64
C LEU A 222 -8.32 -0.26 -3.85
N THR A 223 -7.74 0.95 -3.94
CA THR A 223 -6.51 1.29 -3.21
C THR A 223 -6.57 2.70 -2.62
N LYS A 224 -5.84 2.92 -1.53
CA LYS A 224 -5.62 4.24 -0.93
C LYS A 224 -4.24 4.35 -0.31
N GLU A 225 -3.57 5.46 -0.58
CA GLU A 225 -2.25 5.78 -0.04
C GLU A 225 -2.35 6.54 1.29
N PHE A 226 -1.50 6.18 2.24
CA PHE A 226 -1.32 6.84 3.53
C PHE A 226 0.15 7.27 3.68
N LYS A 227 0.37 8.55 3.98
CA LYS A 227 1.71 9.07 4.29
C LYS A 227 2.08 8.69 5.71
N VAL A 228 3.25 8.08 5.88
CA VAL A 228 3.84 7.80 7.18
C VAL A 228 4.29 9.11 7.79
N VAL A 229 3.74 9.42 8.95
CA VAL A 229 4.01 10.62 9.74
C VAL A 229 4.00 10.24 11.21
N ASP A 230 4.48 11.16 12.06
CA ASP A 230 4.40 11.07 13.51
C ASP A 230 5.17 9.91 14.16
N LEU A 231 6.11 9.28 13.43
CA LEU A 231 7.09 8.38 14.02
C LEU A 231 8.14 9.18 14.80
N SER A 232 8.58 8.64 15.94
CA SER A 232 9.74 9.17 16.65
C SER A 232 11.03 8.83 15.89
N SER A 233 12.14 9.48 16.23
CA SER A 233 13.43 9.30 15.55
C SER A 233 14.59 9.33 16.53
N GLY A 234 15.78 8.90 16.09
CA GLY A 234 17.00 9.09 16.88
C GLY A 234 17.46 10.54 16.85
N VAL A 235 18.05 11.03 17.95
CA VAL A 235 18.67 12.36 17.99
C VAL A 235 19.91 12.39 17.07
N ILE A 236 19.99 13.35 16.16
CA ILE A 236 21.09 13.49 15.20
C ILE A 236 22.16 14.44 15.72
N ASP A 237 21.75 15.59 16.26
CA ASP A 237 22.66 16.64 16.72
C ASP A 237 22.09 17.44 17.89
N SER A 238 22.95 18.24 18.53
CA SER A 238 22.60 18.98 19.74
C SER A 238 21.47 19.99 19.55
N SER A 239 21.24 20.50 18.33
CA SER A 239 20.22 21.52 18.06
C SER A 239 18.79 21.01 18.23
N GLN A 240 18.61 19.67 18.20
CA GLN A 240 17.33 19.00 18.46
C GLN A 240 17.03 18.85 19.95
N ILE A 241 18.02 19.06 20.83
CA ILE A 241 17.87 18.94 22.28
C ILE A 241 17.64 20.33 22.88
N SER A 242 16.37 20.66 23.12
CA SER A 242 16.04 21.91 23.82
C SER A 242 16.29 21.80 25.33
N LEU A 243 16.57 22.93 25.99
CA LEU A 243 16.58 23.04 27.46
C LEU A 243 15.25 22.59 28.08
N ASN A 244 14.13 22.76 27.38
CA ASN A 244 12.83 22.30 27.85
C ASN A 244 12.78 20.77 27.90
N SER A 245 13.31 20.09 26.88
CA SER A 245 13.42 18.62 26.84
C SER A 245 14.30 18.12 27.99
N LEU A 246 15.41 18.81 28.27
CA LEU A 246 16.33 18.43 29.34
C LEU A 246 15.79 18.65 30.75
N ARG A 247 14.74 19.44 30.95
CA ARG A 247 14.30 19.87 32.29
C ARG A 247 14.02 18.69 33.23
N ASN A 248 13.32 17.67 32.74
CA ASN A 248 12.97 16.50 33.55
C ASN A 248 14.20 15.64 33.84
N ALA A 249 15.08 15.43 32.84
CA ALA A 249 16.35 14.73 33.03
C ALA A 249 17.27 15.45 34.01
N ILE A 250 17.32 16.79 33.95
CA ILE A 250 18.06 17.62 34.89
C ILE A 250 17.54 17.39 36.31
N SER A 251 16.23 17.54 36.53
CA SER A 251 15.59 17.34 37.84
C SER A 251 15.82 15.93 38.36
N GLN A 252 15.65 14.90 37.52
CA GLN A 252 15.86 13.51 37.89
C GLN A 252 17.31 13.26 38.32
N GLY A 253 18.29 13.86 37.63
CA GLY A 253 19.69 13.76 38.03
C GLY A 253 20.03 14.52 39.32
N GLU A 254 19.39 15.68 39.55
CA GLU A 254 19.53 16.39 40.85
C GLU A 254 18.99 15.54 42.00
N ASP A 255 17.83 14.91 41.82
CA ASP A 255 17.22 14.03 42.81
C ASP A 255 18.06 12.77 43.06
N GLN A 256 18.59 12.15 42.00
CA GLN A 256 19.48 10.99 42.13
C GLN A 256 20.75 11.35 42.93
N ILE A 257 21.40 12.48 42.63
CA ILE A 257 22.57 12.93 43.38
C ILE A 257 22.21 13.20 44.84
N ARG A 258 21.10 13.89 45.12
CA ARG A 258 20.67 14.13 46.51
C ARG A 258 20.41 12.83 47.27
N SER A 259 19.83 11.84 46.59
CA SER A 259 19.60 10.52 47.16
C SER A 259 20.91 9.80 47.47
N ASP A 260 21.87 9.81 46.53
CA ASP A 260 23.18 9.18 46.72
C ASP A 260 23.97 9.82 47.87
N GLU A 261 23.88 11.15 47.99
CA GLU A 261 24.56 11.93 49.02
C GLU A 261 23.82 11.94 50.36
N ALA A 262 22.65 11.30 50.48
CA ALA A 262 21.90 11.25 51.73
C ALA A 262 22.62 10.35 52.75
N ASN A 263 23.46 10.93 53.60
CA ASN A 263 24.18 10.23 54.65
C ASN A 263 23.40 10.23 55.98
N GLY A 264 23.40 9.10 56.68
CA GLY A 264 22.74 8.92 57.99
C GLY A 264 23.56 9.42 59.19
N THR A 265 24.78 9.92 59.02
CA THR A 265 25.67 10.32 60.13
C THR A 265 25.44 11.75 60.65
N GLY A 266 24.74 12.61 59.91
CA GLY A 266 24.45 14.00 60.29
C GLY A 266 25.60 15.02 60.11
N GLU A 267 26.80 14.57 59.77
CA GLU A 267 27.97 15.44 59.49
C GLU A 267 27.98 16.02 58.08
N TRP A 268 27.06 15.56 57.23
CA TRP A 268 27.02 15.87 55.81
C TRP A 268 25.65 16.39 55.38
N GLU A 269 25.66 17.50 54.65
CA GLU A 269 24.44 18.11 54.09
C GLU A 269 24.70 18.65 52.69
N VAL A 270 23.86 18.27 51.72
CA VAL A 270 23.89 18.84 50.36
C VAL A 270 23.19 20.21 50.36
N GLN A 271 23.96 21.29 50.18
CA GLN A 271 23.42 22.65 50.12
C GLN A 271 22.80 22.95 48.74
N SER A 272 23.46 22.53 47.66
CA SER A 272 22.95 22.73 46.31
C SER A 272 23.46 21.67 45.34
N VAL A 273 22.63 21.33 44.36
CA VAL A 273 22.98 20.54 43.17
C VAL A 273 22.53 21.37 41.99
N LYS A 274 23.43 21.68 41.05
CA LYS A 274 23.12 22.50 39.88
C LYS A 274 23.79 21.92 38.65
N ARG A 275 23.03 21.66 37.59
CA ARG A 275 23.60 21.31 36.29
C ARG A 275 24.35 22.52 35.71
N ILE A 276 25.61 22.32 35.31
CA ILE A 276 26.50 23.36 34.79
C ILE A 276 26.93 23.13 33.34
N ASN A 277 26.87 21.90 32.85
CA ASN A 277 27.14 21.58 31.44
C ASN A 277 26.29 20.41 30.97
N THR A 278 26.10 20.34 29.65
CA THR A 278 25.46 19.25 28.95
C THR A 278 26.31 18.86 27.75
N TYR A 279 26.48 17.56 27.52
CA TYR A 279 27.16 17.05 26.33
C TYR A 279 26.33 15.98 25.63
N LEU A 280 26.10 16.12 24.33
CA LEU A 280 25.58 15.05 23.49
C LEU A 280 26.72 14.10 23.13
N CYS A 281 26.49 12.81 23.34
CA CYS A 281 27.38 11.72 22.93
C CYS A 281 26.71 10.94 21.79
N THR A 282 27.37 10.93 20.64
CA THR A 282 26.96 10.20 19.44
C THR A 282 27.91 9.03 19.22
N GLU A 283 27.39 7.81 19.33
CA GLU A 283 28.21 6.61 19.11
C GLU A 283 28.77 6.60 17.68
N LYS A 284 30.05 6.25 17.53
CA LYS A 284 30.72 6.28 16.22
C LYS A 284 30.38 5.08 15.34
N TYR A 285 30.05 3.95 15.94
CA TYR A 285 29.87 2.66 15.27
C TYR A 285 28.50 2.04 15.53
N GLY A 286 27.54 2.85 15.96
CA GLY A 286 26.17 2.44 16.26
C GLY A 286 25.23 3.63 16.37
N ASP A 287 24.00 3.35 16.77
CA ASP A 287 22.91 4.32 16.78
C ASP A 287 22.63 4.88 18.20
N GLU A 288 23.43 4.52 19.21
CA GLU A 288 23.24 5.03 20.57
C GLU A 288 23.45 6.56 20.59
N ARG A 289 22.50 7.24 21.21
CA ARG A 289 22.55 8.67 21.50
C ARG A 289 22.36 8.83 22.99
N SER A 290 23.28 9.55 23.61
CA SER A 290 23.34 9.68 25.05
C SER A 290 23.60 11.13 25.44
N VAL A 291 23.09 11.58 26.58
CA VAL A 291 23.42 12.92 27.11
C VAL A 291 24.18 12.79 28.42
N ILE A 292 25.27 13.53 28.57
CA ILE A 292 25.99 13.72 29.84
C ILE A 292 25.54 15.05 30.44
N LEU A 293 24.94 14.99 31.62
CA LEU A 293 24.65 16.13 32.48
C LEU A 293 25.73 16.24 33.55
N VAL A 294 26.41 17.38 33.60
CA VAL A 294 27.45 17.65 34.60
C VAL A 294 26.88 18.54 35.68
N TYR A 295 26.94 18.08 36.92
CA TYR A 295 26.44 18.80 38.08
C TYR A 295 27.60 19.33 38.92
N LYS A 296 27.44 20.57 39.40
CA LYS A 296 28.19 21.14 40.50
C LYS A 296 27.37 20.94 41.78
N ILE A 297 27.98 20.33 42.78
CA ILE A 297 27.40 20.08 44.09
C ILE A 297 28.14 20.93 45.10
N THR A 298 27.39 21.67 45.92
CA THR A 298 27.94 22.34 47.10
C THR A 298 27.54 21.53 48.33
N GLY A 299 28.52 20.87 48.95
CA GLY A 299 28.34 20.14 50.20
C GLY A 299 28.70 21.01 51.40
N ARG A 300 28.05 20.76 52.54
CA ARG A 300 28.45 21.27 53.85
C ARG A 300 28.89 20.08 54.69
N PHE A 301 30.14 20.12 55.14
CA PHE A 301 30.61 19.26 56.20
C PHE A 301 30.49 19.99 57.54
N THR A 302 29.98 19.31 58.56
CA THR A 302 29.92 19.81 59.94
C THR A 302 30.60 18.79 60.85
N ASP A 303 31.66 19.20 61.53
CA ASP A 303 32.36 18.34 62.48
C ASP A 303 31.46 18.08 63.69
N SER A 304 31.19 16.81 63.98
CA SER A 304 30.25 16.43 65.06
C SER A 304 30.79 16.75 66.46
N GLU A 305 32.10 16.94 66.64
CA GLU A 305 32.70 17.22 67.94
C GLU A 305 32.71 18.71 68.26
N THR A 306 33.03 19.57 67.28
CA THR A 306 33.18 21.02 67.48
C THR A 306 31.95 21.81 67.03
N GLY A 307 31.18 21.28 66.08
CA GLY A 307 30.11 22.00 65.39
C GLY A 307 30.60 22.96 64.31
N ASP A 308 31.91 23.04 64.06
CA ASP A 308 32.47 23.85 62.98
C ASP A 308 32.02 23.28 61.63
N SER A 309 31.70 24.17 60.69
CA SER A 309 31.25 23.75 59.36
C SER A 309 31.95 24.53 58.26
N ALA A 310 32.18 23.83 57.15
CA ALA A 310 32.72 24.38 55.93
C ALA A 310 31.95 23.85 54.73
N THR A 311 31.87 24.69 53.69
CA THR A 311 31.30 24.30 52.41
C THR A 311 32.40 24.15 51.37
N PHE A 312 32.25 23.17 50.50
CA PHE A 312 33.12 23.00 49.34
C PHE A 312 32.30 22.54 48.15
N ASP A 313 32.86 22.72 46.97
CA ASP A 313 32.25 22.33 45.71
C ASP A 313 32.92 21.07 45.17
N PHE A 314 32.11 20.20 44.56
CA PHE A 314 32.57 19.04 43.82
C PHE A 314 31.64 18.76 42.64
N TYR A 315 32.03 17.82 41.78
CA TYR A 315 31.38 17.62 40.50
C TYR A 315 31.04 16.16 40.26
N ARG A 316 29.84 15.90 39.74
CA ARG A 316 29.39 14.55 39.35
C ARG A 316 28.68 14.57 37.99
N PRO A 317 28.93 13.56 37.13
CA PRO A 317 28.19 13.37 35.88
C PRO A 317 27.03 12.39 36.05
N ILE A 318 25.98 12.59 35.26
CA ILE A 318 24.97 11.57 34.96
C ILE A 318 24.85 11.46 33.45
N LEU A 319 24.99 10.26 32.91
CA LEU A 319 24.81 9.95 31.50
C LEU A 319 23.50 9.17 31.33
N TYR A 320 22.55 9.72 30.58
CA TYR A 320 21.34 9.00 30.14
C TYR A 320 21.53 8.49 28.72
N LYS A 321 21.14 7.23 28.48
CA LYS A 321 21.28 6.54 27.19
C LYS A 321 19.97 6.51 26.41
N ASP A 322 20.08 6.11 25.14
CA ASP A 322 18.97 5.82 24.23
C ASP A 322 17.96 6.98 24.08
N LEU A 323 18.48 8.17 23.76
CA LEU A 323 17.64 9.35 23.53
C LEU A 323 16.74 9.16 22.31
N VAL A 324 15.46 9.49 22.47
CA VAL A 324 14.46 9.46 21.40
C VAL A 324 13.92 10.86 21.15
N LEU A 325 13.96 11.31 19.91
CA LEU A 325 13.30 12.52 19.44
C LEU A 325 11.85 12.19 19.08
N GLU A 326 10.92 12.68 19.88
CA GLU A 326 9.49 12.47 19.70
C GLU A 326 8.93 13.34 18.58
N ASN A 327 7.75 12.98 18.07
CA ASN A 327 7.09 13.68 16.97
C ASN A 327 6.72 15.14 17.28
N ASP A 328 6.58 15.50 18.56
CA ASP A 328 6.32 16.87 19.02
C ASP A 328 7.59 17.72 19.12
N GLY A 329 8.75 17.15 18.77
CA GLY A 329 10.07 17.78 18.82
C GLY A 329 10.71 17.75 20.21
N THR A 330 10.10 17.08 21.19
CA THR A 330 10.73 16.86 22.51
C THR A 330 11.66 15.66 22.48
N VAL A 331 12.57 15.60 23.44
CA VAL A 331 13.48 14.45 23.60
C VAL A 331 13.08 13.72 24.87
N SER A 332 12.85 12.41 24.74
CA SER A 332 12.54 11.53 25.86
C SER A 332 13.79 10.76 26.31
N PHE A 333 13.78 10.34 27.58
CA PHE A 333 14.90 9.74 28.29
C PHE A 333 14.44 8.48 29.02
N ASP A 334 15.22 7.41 28.96
CA ASP A 334 15.07 6.29 29.88
C ASP A 334 15.84 6.55 31.18
N TYR A 335 15.13 6.99 32.23
CA TYR A 335 15.74 7.31 33.52
C TYR A 335 16.28 6.10 34.28
N GLN A 336 15.97 4.87 33.85
CA GLN A 336 16.54 3.65 34.43
C GLN A 336 17.84 3.25 33.71
N ASN A 337 18.03 3.66 32.47
CA ASN A 337 19.25 3.42 31.69
C ASN A 337 20.22 4.59 31.82
N TYR A 338 20.88 4.69 32.97
CA TYR A 338 21.86 5.72 33.25
C TYR A 338 23.21 5.18 33.76
N GLU A 339 24.26 5.97 33.55
CA GLU A 339 25.61 5.75 34.06
C GLU A 339 26.06 6.97 34.88
N THR A 340 26.79 6.75 35.99
CA THR A 340 27.42 7.82 36.78
C THR A 340 28.86 7.43 37.14
N CYS A 341 29.63 8.38 37.67
CA CYS A 341 31.00 8.11 38.09
C CYS A 341 31.06 7.26 39.36
N THR A 342 32.10 6.43 39.45
CA THR A 342 32.48 5.73 40.70
C THR A 342 33.81 6.22 41.26
N ASP A 343 34.44 7.19 40.59
CA ASP A 343 35.63 7.88 41.05
C ASP A 343 35.40 8.49 42.43
N ASN A 344 36.42 8.38 43.28
CA ASN A 344 36.45 9.03 44.57
C ASN A 344 37.70 9.88 44.66
N TYR A 345 37.59 11.02 45.34
CA TYR A 345 38.73 11.85 45.69
C TYR A 345 38.68 12.19 47.18
N MET A 346 39.85 12.47 47.76
CA MET A 346 39.95 12.92 49.14
C MET A 346 39.75 14.44 49.16
N ALA A 347 38.60 14.88 49.65
CA ALA A 347 38.31 16.27 49.91
C ALA A 347 39.00 16.71 51.20
N GLU A 348 39.44 17.96 51.24
CA GLU A 348 40.00 18.62 52.42
C GLU A 348 39.20 19.90 52.67
N VAL A 349 38.69 20.06 53.88
CA VAL A 349 37.95 21.26 54.32
C VAL A 349 38.68 21.91 55.49
N GLU A 350 38.79 23.24 55.43
CA GLU A 350 39.39 24.07 56.48
C GLU A 350 38.29 24.49 57.48
N LEU A 351 38.47 24.12 58.75
CA LEU A 351 37.55 24.39 59.86
C LEU A 351 38.26 25.28 60.89
N GLY A 352 38.37 26.56 60.58
CA GLY A 352 39.08 27.51 61.45
C GLY A 352 40.59 27.22 61.50
N ASP A 353 41.07 26.65 62.61
CA ASP A 353 42.51 26.42 62.86
C ASP A 353 42.99 25.00 62.48
N TYR A 354 42.10 24.14 61.96
CA TYR A 354 42.44 22.76 61.58
C TYR A 354 41.73 22.32 60.29
N ASN A 355 42.21 21.25 59.68
CA ASN A 355 41.63 20.69 58.45
C ASN A 355 41.04 19.31 58.72
N ARG A 356 39.96 18.98 58.00
CA ARG A 356 39.37 17.63 57.96
C ARG A 356 39.43 17.09 56.55
N THR A 357 39.72 15.80 56.43
CA THR A 357 39.73 15.09 55.14
C THR A 357 38.74 13.94 55.13
N PHE A 358 38.05 13.74 54.02
CA PHE A 358 37.12 12.63 53.81
C PHE A 358 37.00 12.30 52.32
N TYR A 359 36.48 11.12 52.00
CA TYR A 359 36.27 10.72 50.60
C TYR A 359 34.92 11.20 50.10
N VAL A 360 34.93 11.72 48.87
CA VAL A 360 33.73 12.14 48.14
C VAL A 360 33.71 11.41 46.80
N THR A 361 32.56 10.85 46.43
CA THR A 361 32.34 10.28 45.10
C THR A 361 32.12 11.42 44.11
N GLY A 362 32.95 11.47 43.07
CA GLY A 362 32.99 12.55 42.09
C GLY A 362 34.39 13.12 41.89
N PHE A 363 34.43 14.39 41.51
CA PHE A 363 35.65 15.09 41.13
C PHE A 363 35.76 16.44 41.86
N ASP A 364 36.99 16.82 42.19
CA ASP A 364 37.34 18.10 42.81
C ASP A 364 37.16 19.31 41.87
N THR A 365 37.31 19.08 40.56
CA THR A 365 37.18 20.13 39.53
C THR A 365 36.41 19.63 38.31
N GLU A 366 35.72 20.57 37.64
CA GLU A 366 35.07 20.31 36.34
C GLU A 366 36.06 19.78 35.30
N THR A 367 37.30 20.30 35.29
CA THR A 367 38.36 19.83 34.39
C THR A 367 38.72 18.36 34.61
N ASN A 368 38.79 17.92 35.88
CA ASN A 368 39.09 16.52 36.18
C ASN A 368 37.91 15.60 35.81
N LEU A 369 36.67 16.04 36.04
CA LEU A 369 35.48 15.32 35.56
C LEU A 369 35.51 15.19 34.04
N TYR A 370 35.75 16.28 33.32
CA TYR A 370 35.80 16.26 31.86
C TYR A 370 36.84 15.26 31.36
N LYS A 371 38.08 15.33 31.87
CA LYS A 371 39.17 14.43 31.44
C LYS A 371 38.91 12.95 31.75
N LYS A 372 38.34 12.65 32.92
CA LYS A 372 38.19 11.26 33.38
C LYS A 372 36.89 10.60 32.93
N PHE A 373 35.81 11.37 32.77
CA PHE A 373 34.49 10.84 32.42
C PHE A 373 34.05 11.17 31.00
N VAL A 374 34.27 12.42 30.54
CA VAL A 374 33.83 12.84 29.20
C VAL A 374 34.86 12.43 28.15
N GLU A 375 36.13 12.80 28.30
CA GLU A 375 37.19 12.46 27.34
C GLU A 375 37.44 10.95 27.25
N SER A 376 37.21 10.19 28.33
CA SER A 376 37.37 8.73 28.31
C SER A 376 36.39 8.05 27.34
N LYS A 377 35.27 8.70 27.01
CA LYS A 377 34.27 8.23 26.04
C LYS A 377 34.60 8.63 24.60
N LEU A 378 35.61 9.48 24.36
CA LEU A 378 35.99 9.91 23.00
C LEU A 378 36.53 8.78 22.13
N ALA A 379 36.87 7.62 22.68
CA ALA A 379 37.22 6.44 21.87
C ALA A 379 36.00 6.00 21.05
N ASP A 380 34.86 5.85 21.70
CA ASP A 380 33.65 5.23 21.15
C ASP A 380 32.60 6.26 20.68
N TYR A 381 32.66 7.49 21.20
CA TYR A 381 31.68 8.54 20.93
C TYR A 381 32.31 9.80 20.32
N SER A 382 31.55 10.47 19.46
CA SER A 382 31.72 11.89 19.14
C SER A 382 30.96 12.70 20.17
N ILE A 383 31.60 13.73 20.74
CA ILE A 383 31.03 14.49 21.85
C ILE A 383 30.88 15.96 21.47
N GLU A 384 29.68 16.48 21.64
CA GLU A 384 29.32 17.87 21.37
C GLU A 384 28.80 18.52 22.65
N ARG A 385 29.25 19.73 22.96
CA ARG A 385 28.71 20.50 24.08
C ARG A 385 27.41 21.18 23.64
N ILE A 386 26.36 21.03 24.42
CA ILE A 386 25.09 21.74 24.20
C ILE A 386 25.18 23.09 24.92
N GLU A 387 25.02 24.18 24.16
CA GLU A 387 24.96 25.54 24.71
C GLU A 387 23.59 25.81 25.35
N ASP A 388 23.59 26.61 26.42
CA ASP A 388 22.38 26.97 27.19
C ASP A 388 21.61 28.14 26.56
#